data_AF-A0A920F783-F1
#
_entry.id   AF-A0A920F783-F1
#
_cell.length_a   1.000
_cell.length_b   1.000
_cell.length_c   1.000
_cell.angle_alpha   90.00
_cell.angle_beta   90.00
_cell.angle_gamma   90.00
#
_symmetry.space_group_name_H-M   'P 1'
#
loop_
_entity.id
_entity.type
_entity.pdbx_description
1 polymer ?
#
loop_
_entity_poly.entity_id
_entity_poly.type
_entity_poly.pdbx_seq_one_letter_code
_entity_poly.pdbx_strand_id
1 'polypeptide(L)'
;MNGIADKNNLGQLYGEPSERAVLKQLDHLDKHCRAFIEISPFLVIGTMGSDGLGDVSPRGDAPGFVKVRDEKTIYLPDRLGNNRTDTLLNVIDNSGVGLLFLVPGMNETLRVNGNARITIDENILEGLSAQGKAPRSALEISVEEAYLQCAKALIRSKLWEEDYKIERKSFPSLGKIISDQIGRGDDENRAEKSIQEGYRTKLY
;
A
#
# COMPACT_ATOMS: atom_id res chain seq x y z
N MET A 1 23.98 -7.92 24.15
CA MET A 1 23.47 -7.25 22.94
C MET A 1 23.24 -5.79 23.29
N ASN A 2 23.87 -4.85 22.59
CA ASN A 2 23.66 -3.41 22.79
C ASN A 2 22.39 -2.99 22.03
N GLY A 3 21.21 -3.28 22.60
CA GLY A 3 19.92 -2.88 22.06
C GLY A 3 19.34 -1.69 22.84
N ILE A 4 18.66 -0.78 22.16
CA ILE A 4 17.84 0.26 22.78
C ILE A 4 16.45 -0.32 23.01
N ALA A 5 15.97 -0.35 24.26
CA ALA A 5 14.69 -0.95 24.64
C ALA A 5 13.70 0.05 25.26
N ASP A 6 14.10 1.32 25.39
CA ASP A 6 13.27 2.39 25.94
C ASP A 6 13.40 3.68 25.13
N LYS A 7 12.39 4.55 25.27
CA LYS A 7 12.25 5.77 24.47
C LYS A 7 13.34 6.81 24.77
N ASN A 8 13.85 6.85 26.01
CA ASN A 8 14.82 7.88 26.41
C ASN A 8 16.17 7.61 25.77
N ASN A 9 16.64 6.36 25.82
CA ASN A 9 17.86 5.95 25.16
C ASN A 9 17.79 6.15 23.63
N LEU A 10 16.60 6.00 23.03
CA LEU A 10 16.39 6.30 21.61
C LEU A 10 16.53 7.81 21.31
N GLY A 11 15.91 8.66 22.12
CA GLY A 11 15.99 10.12 21.99
C GLY A 11 17.42 10.63 22.15
N GLN A 12 18.21 10.07 23.08
CA GLN A 12 19.62 10.43 23.24
C GLN A 12 20.48 10.13 22.01
N LEU A 13 20.14 9.07 21.26
CA LEU A 13 20.88 8.69 20.06
C LEU A 13 20.60 9.61 18.87
N TYR A 14 19.34 9.99 18.66
CA TYR A 14 18.91 10.71 17.45
C TYR A 14 18.71 12.22 17.66
N GLY A 15 18.50 12.66 18.89
CA GLY A 15 18.03 14.01 19.20
C GLY A 15 16.57 14.23 18.79
N GLU A 16 16.11 15.47 18.91
CA GLU A 16 14.76 15.86 18.55
C GLU A 16 14.61 16.06 17.03
N PRO A 17 13.43 15.74 16.44
CA PRO A 17 13.16 16.04 15.06
C PRO A 17 13.19 17.55 14.82
N SER A 18 13.65 17.97 13.63
CA SER A 18 13.58 19.38 13.22
C SER A 18 12.14 19.89 13.23
N GLU A 19 11.93 21.14 13.64
CA GLU A 19 10.62 21.80 13.71
C GLU A 19 9.83 21.67 12.39
N ARG A 20 10.47 21.95 11.24
CA ARG A 20 9.85 21.80 9.92
C ARG A 20 9.35 20.38 9.64
N ALA A 21 10.03 19.35 10.15
CA ALA A 21 9.63 17.96 9.95
C ALA A 21 8.39 17.59 10.77
N VAL A 22 8.21 18.21 11.95
CA VAL A 22 7.02 18.06 12.78
C VAL A 22 5.86 18.87 12.21
N LEU A 23 6.07 20.15 11.90
CA LEU A 23 5.01 21.06 11.44
C LEU A 23 4.40 20.70 10.07
N LYS A 24 5.13 19.97 9.21
CA LYS A 24 4.59 19.51 7.93
C LYS A 24 3.60 18.34 8.06
N GLN A 25 3.52 17.72 9.24
CA GLN A 25 2.54 16.68 9.53
C GLN A 25 1.20 17.35 9.82
N LEU A 26 0.29 17.24 8.86
CA LEU A 26 -1.07 17.77 9.01
C LEU A 26 -1.95 16.68 9.60
N ASP A 27 -3.01 17.09 10.29
CA ASP A 27 -4.05 16.16 10.75
C ASP A 27 -5.07 15.82 9.64
N HIS A 28 -4.97 16.43 8.46
CA HIS A 28 -5.94 16.35 7.36
C HIS A 28 -5.24 16.35 6.00
N LEU A 29 -6.01 16.02 4.96
CA LEU A 29 -5.60 16.13 3.57
C LEU A 29 -5.76 17.57 3.10
N ASP A 30 -4.64 18.25 2.90
CA ASP A 30 -4.63 19.52 2.18
C ASP A 30 -4.79 19.31 0.66
N LYS A 31 -4.81 20.42 -0.09
CA LYS A 31 -4.90 20.39 -1.56
C LYS A 31 -3.75 19.62 -2.22
N HIS A 32 -2.56 19.60 -1.62
CA HIS A 32 -1.39 18.91 -2.17
C HIS A 32 -1.47 17.40 -1.93
N CYS A 33 -1.94 16.97 -0.76
CA CYS A 33 -2.23 15.58 -0.46
C CYS A 33 -3.28 15.03 -1.44
N ARG A 34 -4.39 15.76 -1.64
CA ARG A 34 -5.43 15.38 -2.61
C ARG A 34 -4.86 15.23 -4.02
N ALA A 35 -4.13 16.23 -4.51
CA ALA A 35 -3.52 16.18 -5.84
C ALA A 35 -2.53 15.01 -5.99
N PHE A 36 -1.77 14.68 -4.94
CA PHE A 36 -0.85 13.54 -4.97
C PHE A 36 -1.61 12.21 -5.04
N ILE A 37 -2.69 12.04 -4.27
CA ILE A 37 -3.55 10.84 -4.32
C ILE A 37 -4.16 10.67 -5.72
N GLU A 38 -4.63 11.76 -6.34
CA GLU A 38 -5.25 11.75 -7.66
C GLU A 38 -4.30 11.26 -8.77
N ILE A 39 -2.99 11.52 -8.65
CA ILE A 39 -2.00 11.07 -9.64
C ILE A 39 -1.31 9.76 -9.25
N SER A 40 -1.61 9.19 -8.08
CA SER A 40 -0.98 7.96 -7.58
C SER A 40 -1.65 6.71 -8.16
N PRO A 41 -0.94 5.88 -8.94
CA PRO A 41 -1.44 4.58 -9.38
C PRO A 41 -1.12 3.45 -8.40
N PHE A 42 -0.36 3.73 -7.34
CA PHE A 42 0.15 2.70 -6.43
C PHE A 42 0.25 3.21 -4.99
N LEU A 43 -0.05 2.32 -4.04
CA LEU A 43 0.25 2.51 -2.63
C LEU A 43 0.60 1.17 -1.98
N VAL A 44 1.26 1.24 -0.83
CA VAL A 44 1.31 0.14 0.13
C VAL A 44 0.49 0.49 1.35
N ILE A 45 -0.24 -0.49 1.88
CA ILE A 45 -0.99 -0.36 3.13
C ILE A 45 -0.39 -1.30 4.18
N GLY A 46 -0.08 -0.74 5.35
CA GLY A 46 0.30 -1.46 6.55
C GLY A 46 -0.88 -1.61 7.49
N THR A 47 -1.08 -2.83 7.99
CA THR A 47 -2.12 -3.20 8.97
C THR A 47 -1.52 -4.13 10.02
N MET A 48 -2.24 -4.39 11.11
CA MET A 48 -1.79 -5.31 12.16
C MET A 48 -2.99 -6.03 12.74
N GLY A 49 -2.93 -7.36 12.79
CA GLY A 49 -3.97 -8.17 13.43
C GLY A 49 -3.86 -8.18 14.95
N SER A 50 -4.76 -8.92 15.59
CA SER A 50 -4.75 -9.13 17.04
C SER A 50 -3.53 -9.93 17.55
N ASP A 51 -2.83 -10.64 16.66
CA ASP A 51 -1.58 -11.36 16.93
C ASP A 51 -0.35 -10.43 17.07
N GLY A 52 -0.51 -9.14 16.77
CA GLY A 52 0.56 -8.14 16.80
C GLY A 52 1.54 -8.25 15.62
N LEU A 53 1.27 -9.08 14.62
CA LEU A 53 2.07 -9.17 13.41
C LEU A 53 1.64 -8.07 12.43
N GLY A 54 2.62 -7.28 11.97
CA GLY A 54 2.41 -6.30 10.91
C GLY A 54 2.30 -6.98 9.55
N ASP A 55 1.23 -6.68 8.81
CA ASP A 55 1.06 -7.05 7.41
C ASP A 55 1.23 -5.81 6.52
N VAL A 56 1.94 -5.96 5.40
CA VAL A 56 2.10 -4.90 4.41
C VAL A 56 1.77 -5.47 3.05
N SER A 57 0.81 -4.83 2.37
CA SER A 57 0.38 -5.31 1.06
C SER A 57 0.27 -4.18 0.04
N PRO A 58 0.67 -4.43 -1.23
CA PRO A 58 0.57 -3.44 -2.30
C PRO A 58 -0.86 -3.31 -2.81
N ARG A 59 -1.22 -2.12 -3.28
CA ARG A 59 -2.47 -1.82 -3.99
C ARG A 59 -2.12 -0.98 -5.20
N GLY A 60 -2.67 -1.34 -6.35
CA GLY A 60 -2.40 -0.64 -7.60
C GLY A 60 -3.57 -0.72 -8.58
N ASP A 61 -3.75 0.36 -9.33
CA ASP A 61 -4.81 0.57 -10.32
C ASP A 61 -4.44 1.83 -11.14
N ALA A 62 -5.34 2.33 -12.02
CA ALA A 62 -5.18 3.62 -12.67
C ALA A 62 -5.01 4.76 -11.64
N PRO A 63 -4.28 5.84 -11.99
CA PRO A 63 -4.16 7.02 -11.13
C PRO A 63 -5.52 7.52 -10.61
N GLY A 64 -5.60 7.79 -9.31
CA GLY A 64 -6.81 8.31 -8.68
C GLY A 64 -7.88 7.24 -8.39
N PHE A 65 -7.47 5.97 -8.29
CA PHE A 65 -8.34 4.86 -7.87
C PHE A 65 -8.76 4.97 -6.40
N VAL A 66 -7.93 5.59 -5.56
CA VAL A 66 -8.34 6.03 -4.23
C VAL A 66 -9.13 7.32 -4.36
N LYS A 67 -10.38 7.32 -3.87
CA LYS A 67 -11.24 8.51 -3.94
C LYS A 67 -11.17 9.30 -2.65
N VAL A 68 -10.88 10.59 -2.77
CA VAL A 68 -10.88 11.53 -1.65
C VAL A 68 -12.28 12.12 -1.50
N ARG A 69 -13.02 11.71 -0.47
CA ARG A 69 -14.36 12.21 -0.17
C ARG A 69 -14.28 13.64 0.35
N ASP A 70 -13.47 13.86 1.38
CA ASP A 70 -13.28 15.13 2.08
C ASP A 70 -11.86 15.21 2.67
N GLU A 71 -11.56 16.27 3.41
CA GLU A 71 -10.22 16.48 4.01
C GLU A 71 -9.84 15.42 5.05
N LYS A 72 -10.81 14.64 5.55
CA LYS A 72 -10.61 13.64 6.60
C LYS A 72 -10.94 12.23 6.15
N THR A 73 -11.31 12.00 4.88
CA THR A 73 -11.82 10.69 4.47
C THR A 73 -11.45 10.32 3.05
N ILE A 74 -10.91 9.11 2.90
CA ILE A 74 -10.62 8.48 1.61
C ILE A 74 -11.28 7.11 1.51
N TYR A 75 -11.55 6.68 0.28
CA TYR A 75 -12.03 5.34 -0.04
C TYR A 75 -10.97 4.61 -0.87
N LEU A 76 -10.54 3.46 -0.37
CA LEU A 76 -9.63 2.54 -1.04
C LEU A 76 -10.43 1.31 -1.52
N PRO A 77 -10.66 1.12 -2.83
CA PRO A 77 -11.42 -0.02 -3.32
C PRO A 77 -10.66 -1.35 -3.15
N ASP A 78 -11.37 -2.41 -2.79
CA ASP A 78 -10.84 -3.77 -2.78
C ASP A 78 -10.93 -4.39 -4.18
N ARG A 79 -9.79 -4.45 -4.87
CA ARG A 79 -9.69 -4.98 -6.24
C ARG A 79 -9.56 -6.50 -6.24
N LEU A 80 -9.97 -7.10 -7.36
CA LEU A 80 -9.89 -8.55 -7.52
C LEU A 80 -8.44 -9.03 -7.36
N GLY A 81 -8.26 -10.06 -6.54
CA GLY A 81 -6.96 -10.67 -6.28
C GLY A 81 -7.09 -12.18 -6.08
N ASN A 82 -6.29 -12.72 -5.17
CA ASN A 82 -6.27 -14.15 -4.84
C ASN A 82 -7.29 -14.53 -3.73
N ASN A 83 -8.20 -13.61 -3.35
CA ASN A 83 -9.14 -13.74 -2.24
C ASN A 83 -8.47 -13.96 -0.86
N ARG A 84 -7.19 -13.63 -0.69
CA ARG A 84 -6.62 -13.45 0.64
C ARG A 84 -7.16 -12.15 1.22
N THR A 85 -7.82 -12.25 2.36
CA THR A 85 -8.50 -11.13 3.02
C THR A 85 -7.72 -10.62 4.24
N ASP A 86 -6.40 -10.85 4.29
CA ASP A 86 -5.57 -10.58 5.47
C ASP A 86 -5.71 -9.12 5.95
N THR A 87 -5.57 -8.15 5.04
CA THR A 87 -5.77 -6.72 5.34
C THR A 87 -7.18 -6.43 5.89
N LEU A 88 -8.22 -7.05 5.34
CA LEU A 88 -9.60 -6.84 5.79
C LEU A 88 -9.84 -7.44 7.17
N LEU A 89 -9.31 -8.64 7.42
CA LEU A 89 -9.37 -9.31 8.72
C LEU A 89 -8.62 -8.49 9.77
N ASN A 90 -7.42 -7.99 9.45
CA ASN A 90 -6.66 -7.12 10.33
C ASN A 90 -7.44 -5.85 10.67
N VAL A 91 -8.11 -5.23 9.69
CA VAL A 91 -8.94 -4.02 9.91
C VAL A 91 -10.14 -4.30 10.82
N ILE A 92 -10.72 -5.50 10.77
CA ILE A 92 -11.80 -5.91 11.68
C ILE A 92 -11.28 -5.99 13.12
N ASP A 93 -10.09 -6.56 13.31
CA ASP A 93 -9.46 -6.71 14.63
C ASP A 93 -8.90 -5.37 15.17
N ASN A 94 -8.35 -4.54 14.28
CA ASN A 94 -7.67 -3.29 14.58
C ASN A 94 -7.78 -2.32 13.40
N SER A 95 -8.50 -1.22 13.60
CA SER A 95 -8.75 -0.23 12.55
C SER A 95 -7.52 0.55 12.09
N GLY A 96 -6.42 0.53 12.84
CA GLY A 96 -5.23 1.34 12.56
C GLY A 96 -4.56 0.95 11.24
N VAL A 97 -4.44 1.91 10.32
CA VAL A 97 -3.79 1.71 9.02
C VAL A 97 -2.77 2.80 8.72
N GLY A 98 -1.69 2.42 8.02
CA GLY A 98 -0.72 3.35 7.44
C GLY A 98 -0.60 3.14 5.95
N LEU A 99 -0.76 4.21 5.16
CA LEU A 99 -0.69 4.17 3.70
C LEU A 99 0.51 4.97 3.23
N LEU A 100 1.25 4.43 2.27
CA LEU A 100 2.32 5.12 1.55
C LEU A 100 2.01 5.12 0.06
N PHE A 101 1.69 6.29 -0.48
CA PHE A 101 1.41 6.49 -1.90
C PHE A 101 2.70 6.75 -2.67
N LEU A 102 2.78 6.16 -3.87
CA LEU A 102 3.89 6.33 -4.80
C LEU A 102 3.38 6.72 -6.17
N VAL A 103 4.10 7.62 -6.82
CA VAL A 103 3.88 8.04 -8.20
C VAL A 103 5.14 7.68 -8.99
N PRO A 104 5.07 6.79 -9.99
CA PRO A 104 6.22 6.46 -10.82
C PRO A 104 6.89 7.72 -11.39
N GLY A 105 8.20 7.86 -11.18
CA GLY A 105 8.98 9.03 -11.58
C GLY A 105 9.03 10.17 -10.56
N MET A 106 8.23 10.14 -9.49
CA MET A 106 8.37 11.06 -8.36
C MET A 106 9.10 10.38 -7.20
N ASN A 107 10.12 11.03 -6.65
CA ASN A 107 10.88 10.46 -5.54
C ASN A 107 10.25 10.74 -4.18
N GLU A 108 9.49 11.82 -4.06
CA GLU A 108 8.66 12.10 -2.89
C GLU A 108 7.50 11.11 -2.81
N THR A 109 7.06 10.85 -1.58
CA THR A 109 5.92 9.97 -1.30
C THR A 109 4.94 10.70 -0.39
N LEU A 110 3.66 10.34 -0.44
CA LEU A 110 2.67 10.81 0.52
C LEU A 110 2.38 9.70 1.53
N ARG A 111 2.49 10.01 2.82
CA ARG A 111 1.99 9.13 3.89
C ARG A 111 0.64 9.63 4.37
N VAL A 112 -0.29 8.69 4.58
CA VAL A 112 -1.58 8.92 5.22
C VAL A 112 -1.78 7.85 6.28
N ASN A 113 -1.96 8.26 7.53
CA ASN A 113 -2.27 7.35 8.64
C ASN A 113 -3.68 7.62 9.15
N GLY A 114 -4.34 6.58 9.65
CA GLY A 114 -5.71 6.73 10.13
C GLY A 114 -6.37 5.44 10.58
N ASN A 115 -7.70 5.47 10.58
CA ASN A 115 -8.54 4.35 10.97
C ASN A 115 -9.41 3.90 9.80
N ALA A 116 -9.36 2.62 9.46
CA ALA A 116 -10.15 2.03 8.40
C ALA A 116 -11.37 1.28 8.94
N ARG A 117 -12.44 1.27 8.14
CA ARG A 117 -13.53 0.29 8.26
C ARG A 117 -13.92 -0.22 6.88
N ILE A 118 -14.48 -1.41 6.84
CA ILE A 118 -14.98 -2.01 5.60
C ILE A 118 -16.36 -1.41 5.30
N THR A 119 -16.56 -0.90 4.09
CA THR A 119 -17.87 -0.49 3.58
C THR A 119 -18.29 -1.39 2.41
N ILE A 120 -19.59 -1.69 2.39
CA ILE A 120 -20.29 -2.40 1.31
C ILE A 120 -21.47 -1.58 0.77
N ASP A 121 -21.48 -0.26 1.04
CA ASP A 121 -22.52 0.64 0.55
C ASP A 121 -22.48 0.72 -0.98
N GLU A 122 -23.57 0.31 -1.63
CA GLU A 122 -23.65 0.20 -3.09
C GLU A 122 -23.38 1.53 -3.81
N ASN A 123 -23.83 2.66 -3.26
CA ASN A 123 -23.60 3.97 -3.88
C ASN A 123 -22.12 4.37 -3.84
N ILE A 124 -21.44 4.05 -2.74
CA ILE A 124 -20.00 4.28 -2.61
C ILE A 124 -19.26 3.36 -3.59
N LEU A 125 -19.60 2.07 -3.62
CA LEU A 125 -18.93 1.08 -4.47
C LEU A 125 -19.13 1.38 -5.96
N GLU A 126 -20.31 1.85 -6.37
CA GLU A 126 -20.57 2.26 -7.75
C GLU A 126 -19.63 3.40 -8.19
N GLY A 127 -19.43 4.40 -7.33
CA GLY A 127 -18.48 5.50 -7.56
C GLY A 127 -17.00 5.07 -7.59
N LEU A 128 -16.70 3.85 -7.17
CA LEU A 128 -15.36 3.24 -7.17
C LEU A 128 -15.16 2.24 -8.33
N SER A 129 -16.12 2.17 -9.26
CA SER A 129 -16.06 1.24 -10.38
C SER A 129 -14.83 1.44 -11.26
N ALA A 130 -14.24 0.33 -11.69
CA ALA A 130 -13.18 0.31 -12.68
C ALA A 130 -13.54 -0.70 -13.78
N GLN A 131 -13.31 -0.33 -15.04
CA GLN A 131 -13.66 -1.16 -16.20
C GLN A 131 -15.13 -1.65 -16.17
N GLY A 132 -16.05 -0.78 -15.70
CA GLY A 132 -17.48 -1.09 -15.60
C GLY A 132 -17.88 -2.04 -14.47
N LYS A 133 -16.97 -2.32 -13.52
CA LYS A 133 -17.23 -3.20 -12.38
C LYS A 133 -16.97 -2.49 -11.05
N ALA A 134 -17.96 -2.49 -10.17
CA ALA A 134 -17.81 -2.07 -8.79
C ALA A 134 -16.97 -3.10 -8.00
N PRO A 135 -16.12 -2.67 -7.04
CA PRO A 135 -15.45 -3.60 -6.13
C PRO A 135 -16.47 -4.23 -5.17
N ARG A 136 -16.14 -5.38 -4.58
CA ARG A 136 -17.02 -6.07 -3.61
C ARG A 136 -17.13 -5.33 -2.28
N SER A 137 -16.08 -4.60 -1.92
CA SER A 137 -16.01 -3.77 -0.73
C SER A 137 -14.99 -2.65 -0.95
N ALA A 138 -14.96 -1.70 -0.03
CA ALA A 138 -13.88 -0.72 0.04
C ALA A 138 -13.50 -0.50 1.50
N LEU A 139 -12.30 0.01 1.72
CA LEU A 139 -11.93 0.60 3.00
C LEU A 139 -12.30 2.07 2.99
N GLU A 140 -13.19 2.47 3.89
CA GLU A 140 -13.35 3.87 4.28
C GLU A 140 -12.33 4.19 5.36
N ILE A 141 -11.45 5.14 5.09
CA ILE A 141 -10.33 5.48 5.97
C ILE A 141 -10.52 6.92 6.45
N SER A 142 -10.69 7.07 7.76
CA SER A 142 -10.64 8.35 8.46
C SER A 142 -9.18 8.76 8.69
N VAL A 143 -8.78 9.89 8.12
CA VAL A 143 -7.41 10.41 8.14
C VAL A 143 -7.12 11.12 9.46
N GLU A 144 -6.05 10.69 10.12
CA GLU A 144 -5.51 11.28 11.34
C GLU A 144 -4.22 12.06 11.09
N GLU A 145 -3.41 11.61 10.12
CA GLU A 145 -2.16 12.27 9.75
C GLU A 145 -1.94 12.18 8.24
N ALA A 146 -1.48 13.28 7.63
CA ALA A 146 -1.05 13.30 6.24
C ALA A 146 0.19 14.17 6.05
N TYR A 147 1.19 13.66 5.32
CA TYR A 147 2.40 14.42 5.01
C TYR A 147 3.22 13.85 3.87
N LEU A 148 3.86 14.75 3.13
CA LEU A 148 4.87 14.37 2.14
C LEU A 148 6.17 13.96 2.84
N GLN A 149 6.66 12.78 2.50
CA GLN A 149 7.90 12.20 3.00
C GLN A 149 9.05 12.39 1.99
N CYS A 150 10.27 12.58 2.51
CA CYS A 150 11.42 12.97 1.70
C CYS A 150 11.89 11.87 0.74
N ALA A 151 12.39 12.31 -0.42
CA ALA A 151 12.88 11.48 -1.53
C ALA A 151 14.12 10.60 -1.26
N LYS A 152 14.78 10.74 -0.11
CA LYS A 152 16.09 10.13 0.14
C LYS A 152 16.12 8.61 -0.03
N ALA A 153 15.04 7.90 0.34
CA ALA A 153 14.97 6.45 0.19
C ALA A 153 14.94 6.05 -1.29
N LEU A 154 14.07 6.67 -2.08
CA LEU A 154 13.88 6.38 -3.50
C LEU A 154 15.08 6.79 -4.34
N ILE A 155 15.72 7.92 -4.01
CA ILE A 155 16.97 8.37 -4.66
C ILE A 155 18.09 7.35 -4.42
N ARG A 156 18.33 6.95 -3.16
CA ARG A 156 19.43 6.02 -2.85
C ARG A 156 19.23 4.65 -3.47
N SER A 157 17.98 4.19 -3.57
CA SER A 157 17.67 2.91 -4.21
C SER A 157 17.56 3.01 -5.72
N LYS A 158 17.65 4.22 -6.31
CA LYS A 158 17.46 4.48 -7.74
C LYS A 158 16.19 3.84 -8.27
N LEU A 159 15.10 3.91 -7.48
CA LEU A 159 13.90 3.07 -7.67
C LEU A 159 13.29 3.21 -9.06
N TRP A 160 13.40 4.41 -9.64
CA TRP A 160 12.83 4.76 -10.94
C TRP A 160 13.85 4.80 -12.08
N GLU A 161 15.14 4.56 -11.82
CA GLU A 161 16.17 4.67 -12.84
C GLU A 161 16.24 3.40 -13.70
N GLU A 162 16.29 3.58 -15.02
CA GLU A 162 16.34 2.47 -15.98
C GLU A 162 17.62 1.62 -15.82
N ASP A 163 18.73 2.25 -15.45
CA ASP A 163 20.03 1.59 -15.27
C ASP A 163 20.10 0.69 -14.02
N TYR A 164 19.09 0.73 -13.15
CA TYR A 164 18.97 -0.10 -11.96
C TYR A 164 17.95 -1.24 -12.09
N LYS A 165 17.24 -1.32 -13.22
CA LYS A 165 16.32 -2.41 -13.50
C LYS A 165 17.10 -3.69 -13.79
N ILE A 166 16.69 -4.79 -13.15
CA ILE A 166 17.23 -6.11 -13.45
C ILE A 166 16.64 -6.67 -14.75
N GLU A 167 17.36 -7.59 -15.40
CA GLU A 167 16.74 -8.45 -16.41
C GLU A 167 15.78 -9.44 -15.74
N ARG A 168 14.52 -9.53 -16.17
CA ARG A 168 13.51 -10.39 -15.48
C ARG A 168 13.94 -11.86 -15.38
N LYS A 169 14.71 -12.37 -16.34
CA LYS A 169 15.20 -13.75 -16.37
C LYS A 169 16.31 -14.05 -15.35
N SER A 170 16.89 -13.02 -14.73
CA SER A 170 17.91 -13.18 -13.69
C SER A 170 17.35 -13.70 -12.35
N PHE A 171 16.03 -13.74 -12.19
CA PHE A 171 15.35 -14.23 -10.99
C PHE A 171 14.28 -15.28 -11.38
N PRO A 172 14.01 -16.30 -10.56
CA PRO A 172 12.99 -17.30 -10.85
C PRO A 172 11.60 -16.73 -11.15
N SER A 173 10.82 -17.46 -11.94
CA SER A 173 9.41 -17.17 -12.18
C SER A 173 8.60 -17.38 -10.90
N LEU A 174 7.41 -16.78 -10.78
CA LEU A 174 6.59 -17.00 -9.59
C LEU A 174 6.08 -18.45 -9.55
N GLY A 175 5.78 -19.05 -10.71
CA GLY A 175 5.44 -20.47 -10.81
C GLY A 175 6.55 -21.39 -10.30
N LYS A 176 7.82 -21.10 -10.64
CA LYS A 176 8.97 -21.84 -10.10
C LYS A 176 9.05 -21.74 -8.59
N ILE A 177 8.96 -20.53 -8.06
CA ILE A 177 9.06 -20.25 -6.63
C ILE A 177 7.96 -21.01 -5.86
N ILE A 178 6.73 -20.93 -6.35
CA ILE A 178 5.58 -21.61 -5.72
C ILE A 178 5.74 -23.13 -5.79
N SER A 179 6.17 -23.67 -6.93
CA SER A 179 6.43 -25.10 -7.10
C SER A 179 7.45 -25.62 -6.08
N ASP A 180 8.57 -24.90 -5.90
CA ASP A 180 9.61 -25.24 -4.93
C ASP A 180 9.11 -25.16 -3.48
N GLN A 181 8.33 -24.13 -3.15
CA GLN A 181 7.86 -23.88 -1.79
C GLN A 181 6.75 -24.84 -1.35
N ILE A 182 5.85 -25.21 -2.26
CA ILE A 182 4.73 -26.11 -1.94
C ILE A 182 5.20 -27.56 -1.89
N GLY A 183 6.18 -27.95 -2.72
CA GLY A 183 6.81 -29.27 -2.68
C GLY A 183 5.88 -30.47 -2.98
N ARG A 184 4.67 -30.23 -3.53
CA ARG A 184 3.63 -31.26 -3.77
C ARG A 184 3.46 -31.65 -5.24
N GLY A 185 4.53 -31.58 -6.05
CA GLY A 185 4.46 -31.90 -7.48
C GLY A 185 3.65 -30.89 -8.30
N ASP A 186 3.61 -29.64 -7.86
CA ASP A 186 3.08 -28.55 -8.68
C ASP A 186 4.04 -28.34 -9.86
N ASP A 187 3.57 -28.61 -11.07
CA ASP A 187 4.36 -28.46 -12.28
C ASP A 187 4.62 -26.98 -12.53
N GLU A 188 5.89 -26.58 -12.56
CA GLU A 188 6.32 -25.18 -12.77
C GLU A 188 5.61 -24.55 -13.98
N ASN A 189 5.53 -25.27 -15.10
CA ASN A 189 4.94 -24.74 -16.33
C ASN A 189 3.44 -24.51 -16.17
N ARG A 190 2.74 -25.41 -15.48
CA ARG A 190 1.32 -25.26 -15.15
C ARG A 190 1.10 -24.08 -14.20
N ALA A 191 1.88 -23.98 -13.13
CA ALA A 191 1.79 -22.90 -12.17
C ALA A 191 2.01 -21.55 -12.84
N GLU A 192 3.07 -21.43 -13.65
CA GLU A 192 3.40 -20.20 -14.36
C GLU A 192 2.30 -19.82 -15.36
N LYS A 193 1.79 -20.77 -16.16
CA LYS A 193 0.68 -20.50 -17.09
C LYS A 193 -0.57 -20.00 -16.36
N SER A 194 -0.89 -20.60 -15.22
CA SER A 194 -2.05 -20.18 -14.42
C SER A 194 -1.89 -18.74 -13.88
N ILE A 195 -0.69 -18.37 -13.44
CA ILE A 195 -0.38 -17.02 -12.95
C ILE A 195 -0.48 -16.00 -14.07
N GLN A 196 0.16 -16.25 -15.21
CA GLN A 196 0.15 -15.34 -16.36
C GLN A 196 -1.27 -15.14 -16.91
N GLU A 197 -2.08 -16.19 -16.97
CA GLU A 197 -3.48 -16.09 -17.37
C GLU A 197 -4.29 -15.25 -16.38
N GLY A 198 -4.00 -15.38 -15.08
CA GLY A 198 -4.58 -14.54 -14.04
C GLY A 198 -4.28 -13.06 -14.25
N TYR A 199 -3.02 -12.68 -14.49
CA TYR A 199 -2.64 -11.29 -14.76
C TYR A 199 -3.30 -10.72 -16.01
N ARG A 200 -3.59 -11.56 -17.01
CA ARG A 200 -4.26 -11.13 -18.24
C ARG A 200 -5.77 -10.95 -18.09
N THR A 201 -6.42 -11.75 -17.24
CA THR A 201 -7.88 -11.88 -17.26
C THR A 201 -8.59 -11.51 -15.95
N LYS A 202 -7.85 -11.32 -14.84
CA LYS A 202 -8.43 -11.17 -13.49
C LYS A 202 -7.91 -9.93 -12.73
N LEU A 203 -7.65 -8.84 -13.43
CA LEU A 203 -7.31 -7.55 -12.79
C LEU A 203 -8.54 -6.81 -12.24
N TYR A 204 -9.73 -7.04 -12.84
CA TYR A 204 -10.99 -6.37 -12.49
C TYR A 204 -12.19 -7.33 -12.51
#